data_AF-A0A961MN75-F1
#
_entry.id   AF-A0A961MN75-F1
#
_cell.length_a   1.000
_cell.length_b   1.000
_cell.length_c   1.000
_cell.angle_alpha   90.00
_cell.angle_beta   90.00
_cell.angle_gamma   90.00
#
_symmetry.space_group_name_H-M   'P 1'
#
loop_
_entity.id
_entity.type
_entity.pdbx_description
1 polymer ?
#
loop_
_entity_poly.entity_id
_entity_poly.type
_entity_poly.pdbx_seq_one_letter_code
_entity_poly.pdbx_strand_id
1 'polypeptide(L)'
;RETVIAVREAPSRTVRLEWTRHGPVIPPPHFGAAEVTPPGHVASLAWTGLTAEDRSIGAGIALMRAHSIREARKAAEEIVAPSLNLTLADHDTVALQMAGAAPRRQPAHSSQGRIPAPGWLAVNDWQGFRPFSENPWIVNPPSGIVVNTNNRLTDAFFPDNLSFDCGDSYRIARASWLRGARDYHSLESFIAIQTDT
;
A
#
# COMPACT_ATOMS: atom_id res chain seq x y z
N ARG A 1 18.84 21.46 -0.13
CA ARG A 1 20.19 20.88 -0.35
C ARG A 1 20.47 20.87 -1.85
N GLU A 2 21.64 21.33 -2.29
CA GLU A 2 22.08 21.14 -3.68
C GLU A 2 22.73 19.77 -3.87
N THR A 3 22.53 19.17 -5.04
CA THR A 3 23.06 17.85 -5.38
C THR A 3 23.43 17.83 -6.85
N VAL A 4 24.59 17.25 -7.17
CA VAL A 4 25.07 17.13 -8.55
C VAL A 4 24.71 15.74 -9.06
N ILE A 5 23.98 15.70 -10.18
CA ILE A 5 23.62 14.47 -10.89
C ILE A 5 24.50 14.36 -12.12
N ALA A 6 25.30 13.30 -12.21
CA ALA A 6 26.07 12.99 -13.40
C ALA A 6 25.14 12.59 -14.55
N VAL A 7 25.38 13.14 -15.73
CA VAL A 7 24.60 12.83 -16.94
C VAL A 7 25.53 12.13 -17.93
N ARG A 8 25.13 10.95 -18.41
CA ARG A 8 25.91 10.23 -19.41
C ARG A 8 26.08 11.11 -20.65
N GLU A 9 27.32 11.24 -21.12
CA GLU A 9 27.67 11.99 -22.34
C GLU A 9 27.24 13.47 -22.31
N ALA A 10 27.00 14.05 -21.13
CA ALA A 10 26.67 15.46 -20.98
C ALA A 10 27.26 16.05 -19.67
N PRO A 11 27.34 17.38 -19.55
CA PRO A 11 27.71 18.01 -18.30
C PRO A 11 26.78 17.60 -17.15
N SER A 12 27.35 17.44 -15.95
CA SER A 12 26.57 17.17 -14.75
C SER A 12 25.57 18.28 -14.48
N ARG A 13 24.41 17.94 -13.92
CA ARG A 13 23.35 18.88 -13.59
C ARG A 13 23.24 19.04 -12.09
N THR A 14 23.34 20.28 -11.61
CA THR A 14 23.01 20.60 -10.21
C THR A 14 21.50 20.70 -10.07
N VAL A 15 20.93 19.94 -9.12
CA VAL A 15 19.53 20.02 -8.72
C VAL A 15 19.41 20.50 -7.29
N ARG A 16 18.38 21.30 -7.03
CA ARG A 16 18.01 21.70 -5.67
C ARG A 16 16.93 20.76 -5.14
N LEU A 17 17.24 20.07 -4.06
CA LEU A 17 16.31 19.23 -3.32
C LEU A 17 15.79 20.00 -2.12
N GLU A 18 14.48 20.04 -1.94
CA GLU A 18 13.79 20.80 -0.90
C GLU A 18 12.85 19.87 -0.13
N TRP A 19 12.66 20.15 1.16
CA TRP A 19 11.80 19.38 2.05
C TRP A 19 10.94 20.33 2.89
N THR A 20 9.71 19.91 3.13
CA THR A 20 8.84 20.48 4.16
C THR A 20 8.79 19.52 5.35
N ARG A 21 8.01 19.86 6.38
CA ARG A 21 7.71 18.91 7.48
C ARG A 21 6.97 17.65 7.02
N HIS A 22 6.37 17.66 5.83
CA HIS A 22 5.59 16.54 5.28
C HIS A 22 6.42 15.61 4.39
N GLY A 23 7.57 16.07 3.90
CA GLY A 23 8.43 15.32 2.99
C GLY A 23 9.01 16.18 1.86
N PRO A 24 9.57 15.55 0.82
CA PRO A 24 10.21 16.25 -0.29
C PRO A 24 9.20 17.10 -1.06
N VAL A 25 9.68 18.26 -1.50
CA VAL A 25 8.96 19.12 -2.43
C VAL A 25 8.98 18.49 -3.82
N ILE A 26 7.81 18.40 -4.45
CA ILE A 26 7.66 17.98 -5.83
C ILE A 26 7.99 19.18 -6.72
N PRO A 27 8.97 19.09 -7.64
CA PRO A 27 9.27 20.17 -8.57
C PRO A 27 8.04 20.56 -9.40
N PRO A 28 7.77 21.87 -9.62
CA PRO A 28 6.55 22.32 -10.29
C PRO A 28 6.24 21.66 -11.64
N PRO A 29 7.23 21.39 -12.53
CA PRO A 29 6.94 20.74 -13.82
C PRO A 29 6.57 19.26 -13.72
N HIS A 30 6.76 18.62 -12.56
CA HIS A 30 6.54 17.18 -12.41
C HIS A 30 5.11 16.91 -11.95
N PHE A 31 4.49 15.88 -12.53
CA PHE A 31 3.19 15.34 -12.10
C PHE A 31 2.06 16.38 -12.02
N GLY A 32 2.12 17.45 -12.83
CA GLY A 32 1.14 18.54 -12.81
C GLY A 32 1.16 19.39 -11.54
N ALA A 33 2.23 19.33 -10.73
CA ALA A 33 2.29 20.03 -9.45
C ALA A 33 2.07 21.54 -9.59
N ALA A 34 2.61 22.18 -10.65
CA ALA A 34 2.40 23.60 -10.92
C ALA A 34 0.92 23.97 -11.14
N GLU A 35 0.11 23.08 -11.70
CA GLU A 35 -1.29 23.35 -12.04
C GLU A 35 -2.20 23.36 -10.81
N VAL A 36 -1.81 22.65 -9.75
CA VAL A 36 -2.60 22.48 -8.52
C VAL A 36 -2.03 23.22 -7.32
N THR A 37 -0.86 23.87 -7.45
CA THR A 37 -0.18 24.57 -6.36
C THR A 37 -0.46 26.08 -6.43
N PRO A 38 -1.06 26.68 -5.39
CA PRO A 38 -1.29 28.12 -5.35
C PRO A 38 0.01 28.94 -5.35
N PRO A 39 -0.02 30.20 -5.82
CA PRO A 39 1.11 31.12 -5.67
C PRO A 39 1.62 31.21 -4.23
N GLY A 40 2.94 31.27 -4.05
CA GLY A 40 3.58 31.32 -2.73
C GLY A 40 3.61 29.99 -1.97
N HIS A 41 3.16 28.89 -2.58
CA HIS A 41 3.14 27.56 -1.98
C HIS A 41 3.97 26.56 -2.79
N VAL A 42 4.22 25.38 -2.20
CA VAL A 42 4.89 24.26 -2.84
C VAL A 42 4.06 22.98 -2.65
N ALA A 43 4.06 22.08 -3.64
CA ALA A 43 3.55 20.73 -3.47
C ALA A 43 4.60 19.85 -2.78
N SER A 44 4.20 19.05 -1.80
CA SER A 44 5.09 18.10 -1.12
C SER A 44 4.45 16.72 -0.99
N LEU A 45 5.26 15.67 -1.03
CA LEU A 45 4.80 14.30 -0.88
C LEU A 45 5.02 13.77 0.54
N ALA A 46 3.94 13.39 1.21
CA ALA A 46 4.00 12.52 2.39
C ALA A 46 3.80 11.07 1.96
N TRP A 47 4.78 10.20 2.20
CA TRP A 47 4.73 8.79 1.84
C TRP A 47 5.41 7.94 2.92
N THR A 48 4.80 6.81 3.27
CA THR A 48 5.30 5.91 4.32
C THR A 48 6.69 5.36 4.00
N GLY A 49 7.00 5.16 2.71
CA GLY A 49 8.32 4.73 2.25
C GLY A 49 9.43 5.79 2.31
N LEU A 50 9.14 7.00 2.80
CA LEU A 50 10.15 8.04 3.01
C LEU A 50 10.70 8.07 4.44
N THR A 51 10.24 7.17 5.32
CA THR A 51 10.82 7.06 6.66
C THR A 51 12.24 6.50 6.61
N ALA A 52 13.11 6.99 7.48
CA ALA A 52 14.45 6.43 7.67
C ALA A 52 14.42 5.10 8.48
N GLU A 53 13.29 4.79 9.11
CA GLU A 53 13.10 3.64 10.00
C GLU A 53 12.37 2.49 9.29
N ASP A 54 12.51 2.38 7.97
CA ASP A 54 11.84 1.35 7.18
C ASP A 54 12.52 -0.03 7.36
N ARG A 55 11.79 -0.96 8.00
CA ARG A 55 12.26 -2.32 8.29
C ARG A 55 11.75 -3.36 7.28
N SER A 56 11.11 -2.94 6.19
CA SER A 56 10.43 -3.82 5.23
C SER A 56 11.36 -4.84 4.57
N ILE A 57 12.63 -4.50 4.32
CA ILE A 57 13.60 -5.47 3.78
C ILE A 57 13.91 -6.56 4.81
N GLY A 58 14.11 -6.20 6.08
CA GLY A 58 14.30 -7.15 7.16
C GLY A 58 13.07 -8.03 7.37
N ALA A 59 11.87 -7.45 7.27
CA ALA A 59 10.60 -8.16 7.29
C ALA A 59 10.49 -9.18 6.15
N GLY A 60 10.89 -8.81 4.93
CA GLY A 60 10.94 -9.72 3.78
C GLY A 60 11.88 -10.91 4.01
N ILE A 61 13.05 -10.67 4.61
CA ILE A 61 13.98 -11.75 4.98
C ILE A 61 13.39 -12.65 6.07
N ALA A 62 12.71 -12.07 7.07
CA ALA A 62 12.04 -12.83 8.11
C ALA A 62 10.88 -13.67 7.55
N LEU A 63 10.12 -13.16 6.59
CA LEU A 63 9.08 -13.90 5.87
C LEU A 63 9.64 -15.12 5.14
N MET A 64 10.80 -15.00 4.48
CA MET A 64 11.47 -16.14 3.82
C MET A 64 11.92 -17.25 4.81
N ARG A 65 11.96 -16.94 6.11
CA ARG A 65 12.37 -17.87 7.17
C ARG A 65 11.20 -18.34 8.05
N ALA A 66 9.98 -17.88 7.78
CA ALA A 66 8.81 -18.23 8.55
C ALA A 66 8.34 -19.66 8.20
N HIS A 67 8.01 -20.44 9.24
CA HIS A 67 7.53 -21.82 9.11
C HIS A 67 6.04 -21.96 9.47
N SER A 68 5.37 -20.87 9.80
CA SER A 68 3.94 -20.83 10.09
C SER A 68 3.34 -19.48 9.72
N ILE A 69 2.01 -19.44 9.51
CA ILE A 69 1.29 -18.19 9.29
C ILE A 69 1.45 -17.21 10.47
N ARG A 70 1.59 -17.72 11.70
CA ARG A 70 1.85 -16.90 12.88
C ARG A 70 3.19 -16.17 12.78
N GLU A 71 4.25 -16.88 12.42
CA GLU A 71 5.59 -16.30 12.23
C GLU A 71 5.59 -15.32 11.06
N ALA A 72 4.94 -15.69 9.95
CA ALA A 72 4.82 -14.83 8.78
C ALA A 72 4.08 -13.53 9.11
N ARG A 73 2.98 -13.59 9.87
CA ARG A 73 2.23 -12.41 10.30
C ARG A 73 3.04 -11.50 11.23
N LYS A 74 3.84 -12.09 12.14
CA LYS A 74 4.77 -11.34 12.99
C LYS A 74 5.85 -10.65 12.17
N ALA A 75 6.38 -11.30 11.14
CA ALA A 75 7.32 -10.67 10.22
C ALA A 75 6.65 -9.55 9.41
N ALA A 76 5.42 -9.76 8.94
CA ALA A 76 4.66 -8.78 8.16
C ALA A 76 4.32 -7.49 8.92
N GLU A 77 4.27 -7.54 10.26
CA GLU A 77 4.08 -6.36 11.11
C GLU A 77 5.19 -5.31 10.94
N GLU A 78 6.39 -5.75 10.58
CA GLU A 78 7.56 -4.89 10.36
C GLU A 78 7.61 -4.28 8.95
N ILE A 79 6.64 -4.60 8.08
CA ILE A 79 6.53 -3.99 6.74
C ILE A 79 5.89 -2.61 6.87
N VAL A 80 6.64 -1.59 6.46
CA VAL A 80 6.19 -0.18 6.41
C VAL A 80 5.71 0.17 5.00
N ALA A 81 6.50 -0.14 3.98
CA ALA A 81 6.21 0.17 2.59
C ALA A 81 6.91 -0.81 1.61
N PRO A 82 6.35 -1.02 0.41
CA PRO A 82 5.01 -0.62 0.01
C PRO A 82 3.93 -1.45 0.74
N SER A 83 2.69 -0.97 0.72
CA SER A 83 1.55 -1.76 1.17
C SER A 83 1.32 -2.96 0.24
N LEU A 84 1.15 -4.15 0.81
CA LEU A 84 1.02 -5.41 0.06
C LEU A 84 -0.09 -6.27 0.66
N ASN A 85 -0.79 -7.00 -0.18
CA ASN A 85 -1.67 -8.09 0.28
C ASN A 85 -0.87 -9.40 0.23
N LEU A 86 -0.55 -9.95 1.40
CA LEU A 86 0.17 -11.20 1.56
C LEU A 86 -0.83 -12.35 1.63
N THR A 87 -0.86 -13.16 0.58
CA THR A 87 -1.55 -14.46 0.59
C THR A 87 -0.61 -15.49 1.21
N LEU A 88 -1.04 -16.13 2.29
CA LEU A 88 -0.25 -17.06 3.08
C LEU A 88 -0.96 -18.41 3.15
N ALA A 89 -0.17 -19.48 3.19
CA ALA A 89 -0.62 -20.84 3.43
C ALA A 89 0.42 -21.59 4.26
N ASP A 90 -0.01 -22.39 5.22
CA ASP A 90 0.79 -23.42 5.90
C ASP A 90 0.04 -24.77 5.86
N HIS A 91 0.46 -25.75 6.67
CA HIS A 91 -0.07 -27.12 6.61
C HIS A 91 -1.60 -27.20 6.77
N ASP A 92 -2.19 -26.35 7.63
CA ASP A 92 -3.61 -26.44 8.00
C ASP A 92 -4.38 -25.13 7.82
N THR A 93 -3.70 -24.04 7.45
CA THR A 93 -4.28 -22.71 7.44
C THR A 93 -3.98 -21.97 6.14
N VAL A 94 -4.96 -21.18 5.69
CA VAL A 94 -4.79 -20.17 4.65
C VAL A 94 -5.19 -18.80 5.17
N ALA A 95 -4.49 -17.76 4.73
CA ALA A 95 -4.76 -16.42 5.19
C ALA A 95 -4.42 -15.33 4.16
N LEU A 96 -5.02 -14.16 4.36
CA LEU A 96 -4.71 -12.93 3.64
C LEU A 96 -4.45 -11.82 4.67
N GLN A 97 -3.23 -11.28 4.67
CA GLN A 97 -2.82 -10.15 5.51
C GLN A 97 -2.53 -8.95 4.64
N MET A 98 -3.17 -7.81 4.91
CA MET A 98 -2.68 -6.54 4.38
C MET A 98 -1.50 -6.05 5.23
N ALA A 99 -0.33 -5.94 4.62
CA ALA A 99 0.91 -5.45 5.22
C ALA A 99 1.22 -4.03 4.73
N GLY A 100 2.00 -3.28 5.52
CA GLY A 100 2.30 -1.87 5.28
C GLY A 100 1.67 -0.95 6.33
N ALA A 101 2.32 0.19 6.56
CA ALA A 101 1.85 1.20 7.49
C ALA A 101 0.66 1.96 6.90
N ALA A 102 -0.41 2.10 7.70
CA ALA A 102 -1.61 2.84 7.32
C ALA A 102 -1.69 4.17 8.10
N PRO A 103 -1.49 5.33 7.45
CA PRO A 103 -1.57 6.61 8.13
C PRO A 103 -2.96 6.91 8.69
N ARG A 104 -3.04 7.38 9.94
CA ARG A 104 -4.29 7.82 10.56
C ARG A 104 -4.59 9.25 10.15
N ARG A 105 -5.73 9.47 9.50
CA ARG A 105 -6.22 10.81 9.13
C ARG A 105 -7.39 11.20 10.02
N GLN A 106 -7.56 12.50 10.23
CA GLN A 106 -8.73 13.00 10.95
C GLN A 106 -9.99 12.86 10.09
N PRO A 107 -11.17 12.58 10.68
CA PRO A 107 -12.45 12.58 9.94
C PRO A 107 -12.71 13.89 9.18
N ALA A 108 -12.21 15.02 9.70
CA ALA A 108 -12.35 16.35 9.11
C ALA A 108 -11.29 16.70 8.04
N HIS A 109 -10.43 15.75 7.63
CA HIS A 109 -9.40 15.98 6.61
C HIS A 109 -10.03 16.48 5.30
N SER A 110 -9.59 17.65 4.83
CA SER A 110 -10.33 18.42 3.83
C SER A 110 -10.50 17.72 2.48
N SER A 111 -9.52 16.90 2.08
CA SER A 111 -9.58 16.11 0.84
C SER A 111 -9.82 14.61 1.05
N GLN A 112 -9.95 14.15 2.29
CA GLN A 112 -9.93 12.73 2.65
C GLN A 112 -8.71 11.95 2.11
N GLY A 113 -7.65 12.64 1.67
CA GLY A 113 -6.49 12.01 1.01
C GLY A 113 -6.69 11.65 -0.46
N ARG A 114 -7.75 12.16 -1.11
CA ARG A 114 -8.05 11.90 -2.54
C ARG A 114 -7.37 12.86 -3.51
N ILE A 115 -7.07 14.07 -3.04
CA ILE A 115 -6.38 15.14 -3.78
C ILE A 115 -5.41 15.87 -2.84
N PRO A 116 -4.45 16.66 -3.36
CA PRO A 116 -3.59 17.49 -2.54
C PRO A 116 -4.40 18.32 -1.54
N ALA A 117 -3.92 18.39 -0.29
CA ALA A 117 -4.57 19.11 0.79
C ALA A 117 -3.68 20.26 1.27
N PRO A 118 -4.27 21.35 1.80
CA PRO A 118 -3.52 22.41 2.46
C PRO A 118 -2.63 21.89 3.58
N GLY A 119 -1.33 21.80 3.34
CA GLY A 119 -0.35 21.27 4.29
C GLY A 119 -0.08 22.19 5.48
N TRP A 120 -0.61 23.41 5.50
CA TRP A 120 -0.51 24.31 6.66
C TRP A 120 -1.65 24.13 7.67
N LEU A 121 -2.69 23.36 7.35
CA LEU A 121 -3.80 23.08 8.26
C LEU A 121 -3.56 21.76 9.01
N ALA A 122 -3.46 21.82 10.33
CA ALA A 122 -3.20 20.65 11.18
C ALA A 122 -4.25 19.53 11.05
N VAL A 123 -5.48 19.85 10.61
CA VAL A 123 -6.54 18.87 10.34
C VAL A 123 -6.15 17.85 9.24
N ASN A 124 -5.20 18.22 8.37
CA ASN A 124 -4.73 17.38 7.26
C ASN A 124 -3.48 16.56 7.63
N ASP A 125 -2.89 16.78 8.79
CA ASP A 125 -1.67 16.10 9.22
C ASP A 125 -1.98 14.67 9.69
N TRP A 126 -1.10 13.71 9.38
CA TRP A 126 -1.22 12.34 9.86
C TRP A 126 -1.12 12.29 11.40
N GLN A 127 -2.02 11.57 12.04
CA GLN A 127 -2.06 11.34 13.49
C GLN A 127 -1.32 10.04 13.85
N GLY A 128 -0.10 9.92 13.33
CA GLY A 128 0.67 8.68 13.34
C GLY A 128 0.09 7.61 12.41
N PHE A 129 0.31 6.34 12.77
CA PHE A 129 -0.14 5.17 12.01
C PHE A 129 -1.17 4.36 12.79
N ARG A 130 -2.00 3.59 12.09
CA ARG A 130 -2.88 2.60 12.71
C ARG A 130 -2.02 1.46 13.26
N PRO A 131 -2.41 0.86 14.40
CA PRO A 131 -1.84 -0.42 14.83
C PRO A 131 -1.96 -1.46 13.72
N PHE A 132 -0.92 -2.28 13.52
CA PHE A 132 -0.94 -3.35 12.52
C PHE A 132 -2.09 -4.34 12.73
N SER A 133 -2.54 -4.53 13.96
CA SER A 133 -3.70 -5.36 14.29
C SER A 133 -5.03 -4.87 13.70
N GLU A 134 -5.13 -3.60 13.29
CA GLU A 134 -6.30 -3.06 12.57
C GLU A 134 -6.23 -3.30 11.06
N ASN A 135 -5.07 -3.68 10.51
CA ASN A 135 -4.98 -3.99 9.10
C ASN A 135 -5.82 -5.24 8.77
N PRO A 136 -6.47 -5.28 7.59
CA PRO A 136 -7.27 -6.42 7.16
C PRO A 136 -6.55 -7.75 7.31
N TRP A 137 -7.23 -8.67 7.99
CA TRP A 137 -6.74 -9.99 8.31
C TRP A 137 -7.87 -10.99 8.12
N ILE A 138 -7.70 -11.91 7.17
CA ILE A 138 -8.63 -13.00 6.88
C ILE A 138 -7.87 -14.30 7.11
N VAL A 139 -8.40 -15.19 7.94
CA VAL A 139 -7.81 -16.49 8.24
C VAL A 139 -8.88 -17.56 8.21
N ASN A 140 -8.62 -18.68 7.53
CA ASN A 140 -9.55 -19.81 7.37
C ASN A 140 -11.00 -19.36 7.11
N PRO A 141 -11.25 -18.61 6.02
CA PRO A 141 -12.62 -18.20 5.71
C PRO A 141 -13.49 -19.46 5.49
N PRO A 142 -14.83 -19.38 5.71
CA PRO A 142 -15.72 -20.53 5.49
C PRO A 142 -15.63 -21.16 4.10
N SER A 143 -15.22 -20.39 3.08
CA SER A 143 -14.97 -20.87 1.72
C SER A 143 -13.71 -21.74 1.58
N GLY A 144 -12.84 -21.80 2.59
CA GLY A 144 -11.55 -22.49 2.55
C GLY A 144 -10.51 -21.85 1.62
N ILE A 145 -10.82 -20.72 0.97
CA ILE A 145 -9.99 -20.09 -0.06
C ILE A 145 -9.87 -18.60 0.18
N VAL A 146 -8.64 -18.10 0.16
CA VAL A 146 -8.31 -16.67 0.09
C VAL A 146 -7.87 -16.32 -1.33
N VAL A 147 -8.31 -15.16 -1.83
CA VAL A 147 -7.86 -14.64 -3.13
C VAL A 147 -7.97 -13.11 -3.11
N ASN A 148 -7.03 -12.44 -3.77
CA ASN A 148 -7.08 -11.00 -3.98
C ASN A 148 -6.54 -10.68 -5.36
N THR A 149 -7.22 -9.77 -6.07
CA THR A 149 -6.81 -9.30 -7.39
C THR A 149 -6.69 -7.78 -7.37
N ASN A 150 -6.11 -7.22 -6.30
CA ASN A 150 -6.07 -5.78 -6.02
C ASN A 150 -7.45 -5.15 -5.76
N ASN A 151 -8.51 -5.95 -5.66
CA ASN A 151 -9.84 -5.51 -5.27
C ASN A 151 -9.85 -5.03 -3.81
N ARG A 152 -10.87 -4.24 -3.47
CA ARG A 152 -11.11 -3.73 -2.12
C ARG A 152 -11.22 -4.88 -1.10
N LEU A 153 -10.60 -4.70 0.08
CA LEU A 153 -10.62 -5.67 1.19
C LEU A 153 -11.65 -5.34 2.28
N THR A 154 -12.07 -4.07 2.37
CA THR A 154 -12.97 -3.57 3.42
C THR A 154 -13.93 -2.54 2.86
N ASP A 155 -15.17 -2.56 3.33
CA ASP A 155 -16.19 -1.55 2.99
C ASP A 155 -16.21 -0.36 3.97
N ALA A 156 -15.19 -0.23 4.83
CA ALA A 156 -15.06 0.89 5.74
C ALA A 156 -15.07 2.23 4.99
N PHE A 157 -15.80 3.20 5.54
CA PHE A 157 -15.82 4.57 5.04
C PHE A 157 -14.63 5.36 5.61
N PHE A 158 -14.33 6.50 4.99
CA PHE A 158 -13.36 7.44 5.55
C PHE A 158 -13.78 7.89 6.96
N PRO A 159 -12.84 7.99 7.93
CA PRO A 159 -11.38 7.86 7.80
C PRO A 159 -10.81 6.44 7.99
N ASP A 160 -11.68 5.44 8.12
CA ASP A 160 -11.32 4.04 8.38
C ASP A 160 -11.03 3.21 7.12
N ASN A 161 -11.29 3.77 5.94
CA ASN A 161 -10.90 3.13 4.69
C ASN A 161 -9.37 3.11 4.49
N LEU A 162 -8.85 2.05 3.88
CA LEU A 162 -7.44 1.99 3.48
C LEU A 162 -7.15 2.75 2.18
N SER A 163 -8.06 2.65 1.21
CA SER A 163 -7.92 3.32 -0.08
C SER A 163 -9.27 3.73 -0.67
N PHE A 164 -9.25 4.79 -1.46
CA PHE A 164 -10.34 5.17 -2.36
C PHE A 164 -10.17 4.53 -3.74
N ASP A 165 -8.93 4.21 -4.11
CA ASP A 165 -8.56 3.63 -5.38
C ASP A 165 -8.11 2.18 -5.17
N CYS A 166 -8.86 1.25 -5.75
CA CYS A 166 -8.56 -0.18 -5.73
C CYS A 166 -8.72 -0.70 -7.15
N GLY A 167 -8.12 -1.85 -7.43
CA GLY A 167 -8.31 -2.52 -8.72
C GLY A 167 -9.79 -2.82 -9.01
N ASP A 168 -10.06 -3.09 -10.28
CA ASP A 168 -11.38 -3.46 -10.77
C ASP A 168 -11.98 -4.69 -10.05
N SER A 169 -13.29 -4.88 -10.24
CA SER A 169 -14.01 -6.05 -9.72
C SER A 169 -14.05 -7.23 -10.71
N TYR A 170 -13.56 -7.07 -11.94
CA TYR A 170 -13.71 -8.08 -13.00
C TYR A 170 -12.92 -9.34 -12.67
N ARG A 171 -11.64 -9.19 -12.32
CA ARG A 171 -10.77 -10.33 -12.00
C ARG A 171 -11.23 -11.07 -10.74
N ILE A 172 -11.63 -10.34 -9.70
CA ILE A 172 -12.14 -10.98 -8.48
C ILE A 172 -13.48 -11.65 -8.72
N ALA A 173 -14.38 -11.08 -9.53
CA ALA A 173 -15.65 -11.71 -9.87
C ALA A 173 -15.43 -12.98 -10.70
N ARG A 174 -14.52 -12.93 -11.69
CA ARG A 174 -14.18 -14.09 -12.53
C ARG A 174 -13.52 -15.20 -11.74
N ALA A 175 -12.51 -14.88 -10.92
CA ALA A 175 -11.90 -15.83 -9.99
C ALA A 175 -12.93 -16.40 -9.00
N SER A 176 -13.89 -15.58 -8.54
CA SER A 176 -14.96 -16.02 -7.64
C SER A 176 -15.90 -17.03 -8.28
N TRP A 177 -16.25 -16.81 -9.55
CA TRP A 177 -17.08 -17.73 -10.29
C TRP A 177 -16.35 -19.06 -10.55
N LEU A 178 -15.09 -19.01 -10.99
CA LEU A 178 -14.30 -20.22 -11.28
C LEU A 178 -14.03 -21.09 -10.06
N ARG A 179 -13.83 -20.47 -8.88
CA ARG A 179 -13.72 -21.21 -7.61
C ARG A 179 -15.06 -21.76 -7.12
N GLY A 180 -16.14 -20.99 -7.26
CA GLY A 180 -17.47 -21.43 -6.84
C GLY A 180 -18.06 -22.54 -7.72
N ALA A 181 -17.48 -22.79 -8.89
CA ALA A 181 -17.90 -23.86 -9.79
C ALA A 181 -17.47 -25.27 -9.33
N ARG A 182 -16.72 -25.39 -8.22
CA ARG A 182 -16.17 -26.66 -7.72
C ARG A 182 -16.15 -26.69 -6.20
N ASP A 183 -16.44 -27.85 -5.61
CA ASP A 183 -16.32 -28.05 -4.17
C ASP A 183 -14.88 -28.33 -3.72
N TYR A 184 -14.05 -28.86 -4.63
CA TYR A 184 -12.66 -29.22 -4.39
C TYR A 184 -11.75 -28.66 -5.47
N HIS A 185 -10.56 -28.22 -5.05
CA HIS A 185 -9.56 -27.64 -5.93
C HIS A 185 -8.30 -28.51 -6.01
N SER A 186 -7.84 -28.74 -7.24
CA SER A 186 -6.53 -29.33 -7.55
C SER A 186 -5.56 -28.26 -8.08
N LEU A 187 -4.29 -28.61 -8.25
CA LEU A 187 -3.29 -27.77 -8.91
C LEU A 187 -3.77 -27.31 -10.30
N GLU A 188 -4.30 -28.23 -11.10
CA GLU A 188 -4.80 -27.97 -12.45
C GLU A 188 -5.96 -26.96 -12.43
N SER A 189 -6.83 -27.03 -11.41
CA SER A 189 -7.93 -26.08 -11.27
C SER A 189 -7.42 -24.66 -10.99
N PHE A 190 -6.34 -24.50 -10.21
CA PHE A 190 -5.72 -23.20 -9.96
C PHE A 190 -4.95 -22.68 -11.17
N ILE A 191 -4.27 -23.55 -11.92
CA ILE A 191 -3.64 -23.19 -13.20
C ILE A 191 -4.71 -22.64 -14.15
N ALA A 192 -5.84 -23.34 -14.29
CA ALA A 192 -6.94 -22.90 -15.15
C ALA A 192 -7.52 -21.53 -14.73
N ILE A 193 -7.57 -21.22 -13.42
CA ILE A 193 -7.95 -19.88 -12.94
C ILE A 193 -6.92 -18.83 -13.33
N GLN A 194 -5.63 -19.14 -13.21
CA GLN A 194 -4.55 -18.21 -13.50
C GLN A 194 -4.40 -17.94 -15.01
N THR A 195 -4.72 -18.92 -15.86
CA THR A 195 -4.62 -18.81 -17.32
C THR A 195 -5.96 -18.46 -18.00
N ASP A 196 -6.98 -18.03 -17.23
CA ASP A 196 -8.25 -17.54 -17.77
C ASP A 196 -8.03 -16.23 -18.55
N THR A 197 -8.58 -16.16 -19.77
CA THR A 197 -8.41 -15.03 -20.73
C THR A 197 -9.73 -14.46 -21.18
#